data_AF-A0A2Z4G814-F1
#
_entry.id   AF-A0A2Z4G814-F1
#
_cell.length_a   1.000
_cell.length_b   1.000
_cell.length_c   1.000
_cell.angle_alpha   90.00
_cell.angle_beta   90.00
_cell.angle_gamma   90.00
#
_symmetry.space_group_name_H-M   'P 1'
#
loop_
_entity.id
_entity.type
_entity.pdbx_description
1 polymer ?
#
loop_
_entity_poly.entity_id
_entity_poly.type
_entity_poly.pdbx_seq_one_letter_code
_entity_poly.pdbx_strand_id
1 'polypeptide(L)'
;MDINKLLEKYMAGETTLEEEKFLLDNASNPEQDMAAWFKYAKHKKRQPTPNLGEKIWATISKKTLRFKIGMFAAAASILLLAFFSLQNLKQEKLAYKEKEATLKEALAMLSVPKIKPAAASIIYEDDLVIIYTSPK
;
A
#
# COMPACT_ATOMS: atom_id res chain seq x y z
N MET A 1 5.12 -18.60 39.17
CA MET A 1 5.41 -17.98 37.86
C MET A 1 6.84 -17.45 37.93
N ASP A 2 7.71 -17.89 37.03
CA ASP A 2 9.12 -17.48 37.08
C ASP A 2 9.26 -16.07 36.47
N ILE A 3 9.70 -15.11 37.29
CA ILE A 3 9.80 -13.70 36.92
C ILE A 3 10.85 -13.50 35.83
N ASN A 4 11.92 -14.30 35.83
CA ASN A 4 12.98 -14.19 34.83
C ASN A 4 12.48 -14.60 33.44
N LYS A 5 11.74 -15.70 33.37
CA LYS A 5 11.10 -16.16 32.13
C LYS A 5 10.07 -15.14 31.62
N LEU A 6 9.36 -14.49 32.53
CA LEU A 6 8.40 -13.44 32.18
C LEU A 6 9.09 -12.17 31.65
N LEU A 7 10.27 -11.85 32.17
CA LEU A 7 11.08 -10.75 31.67
C LEU A 7 11.64 -11.03 30.28
N GLU A 8 12.13 -12.25 30.02
CA GLU A 8 12.55 -12.65 28.67
C GLU A 8 11.41 -12.52 27.66
N LYS A 9 10.21 -12.97 28.06
CA LYS A 9 8.99 -12.82 27.26
C LYS A 9 8.62 -11.34 27.03
N TYR A 10 8.79 -10.48 28.04
CA TYR A 10 8.58 -9.04 27.94
C TYR A 10 9.56 -8.40 26.96
N MET A 11 10.84 -8.79 27.03
CA MET A 11 11.88 -8.32 26.11
C MET A 11 11.64 -8.81 24.67
N ALA A 12 11.04 -9.98 24.50
CA ALA A 12 10.63 -10.51 23.20
C ALA A 12 9.33 -9.85 22.65
N GLY A 13 8.63 -9.05 23.45
CA GLY A 13 7.36 -8.43 23.06
C GLY A 13 6.18 -9.40 22.97
N GLU A 14 6.26 -10.54 23.66
CA GLU A 14 5.25 -11.59 23.61
C GLU A 14 4.29 -11.57 24.81
N THR A 15 4.47 -10.63 25.74
CA THR A 15 3.68 -10.55 26.97
C THR A 15 2.24 -10.09 26.75
N THR A 16 1.35 -10.61 27.59
CA THR A 16 -0.02 -10.09 27.68
C THR A 16 -0.09 -8.89 28.62
N LEU A 17 -1.18 -8.12 28.53
CA LEU A 17 -1.40 -6.94 29.37
C LEU A 17 -1.44 -7.27 30.87
N GLU A 18 -1.95 -8.46 31.23
CA GLU A 18 -2.03 -8.93 32.61
C GLU A 18 -0.64 -9.29 33.15
N GLU A 19 0.18 -9.93 32.31
CA GLU A 19 1.57 -10.28 32.61
C GLU A 19 2.45 -9.04 32.81
N GLU A 20 2.29 -8.03 31.97
CA GLU A 20 3.00 -6.75 32.09
C GLU A 20 2.61 -5.99 33.36
N LYS A 21 1.32 -6.01 33.71
CA LYS A 21 0.85 -5.42 34.97
C LYS A 21 1.47 -6.14 36.16
N PHE A 22 1.49 -7.47 36.13
CA PHE A 22 2.13 -8.27 37.17
C PHE A 22 3.62 -7.96 37.30
N LEU A 23 4.35 -7.84 36.18
CA LEU A 23 5.75 -7.41 36.17
C LEU A 23 5.92 -6.02 36.81
N LEU A 24 5.12 -5.04 36.40
CA LEU A 24 5.23 -3.66 36.91
C LEU A 24 4.94 -3.55 38.42
N ASP A 25 4.04 -4.40 38.93
CA ASP A 25 3.65 -4.43 40.34
C ASP A 25 4.65 -5.20 41.22
N ASN A 26 5.32 -6.24 40.68
CA ASN A 26 6.16 -7.17 41.45
C ASN A 26 7.68 -7.08 41.15
N ALA A 27 8.13 -6.41 40.09
CA ALA A 27 9.55 -6.31 39.71
C ALA A 27 10.37 -5.32 40.57
N SER A 28 10.08 -5.22 41.88
CA SER A 28 10.79 -4.33 42.82
C SER A 28 12.10 -4.91 43.38
N ASN A 29 12.64 -5.99 42.80
CA ASN A 29 13.93 -6.54 43.25
C ASN A 29 15.10 -5.94 42.44
N PRO A 30 16.07 -5.26 43.09
CA PRO A 30 16.94 -4.26 42.47
C PRO A 30 18.19 -4.77 41.72
N GLU A 31 18.21 -6.01 41.22
CA GLU A 31 19.40 -6.56 40.52
C GLU A 31 19.37 -6.43 38.98
N GLN A 32 18.34 -5.80 38.40
CA GLN A 32 18.21 -5.69 36.94
C GLN A 32 18.20 -4.25 36.45
N ASP A 33 18.92 -3.98 35.35
CA ASP A 33 18.93 -2.73 34.59
C ASP A 33 17.52 -2.17 34.28
N MET A 34 16.51 -3.04 34.28
CA MET A 34 15.11 -2.73 34.02
C MET A 34 14.38 -2.09 35.23
N ALA A 35 14.96 -2.09 36.43
CA ALA A 35 14.34 -1.50 37.62
C ALA A 35 14.11 0.02 37.45
N ALA A 36 15.03 0.72 36.78
CA ALA A 36 14.89 2.15 36.48
C ALA A 36 13.73 2.40 35.50
N TRP A 37 13.58 1.54 34.49
CA TRP A 37 12.48 1.60 33.52
C TRP A 37 11.14 1.34 34.19
N PHE A 38 11.01 0.27 34.97
CA PHE A 38 9.75 -0.04 35.66
C PHE A 38 9.35 1.05 36.66
N LYS A 39 10.34 1.62 37.38
CA LYS A 39 10.11 2.77 38.26
C LYS A 39 9.62 4.00 37.48
N TYR A 40 10.26 4.32 36.35
CA TYR A 40 9.82 5.39 35.47
C TYR A 40 8.39 5.17 34.95
N ALA A 41 8.10 3.98 34.42
CA ALA A 41 6.80 3.61 33.90
C ALA A 41 5.70 3.70 34.97
N LYS A 42 5.99 3.28 36.21
CA LYS A 42 5.08 3.36 37.35
C LYS A 42 4.79 4.81 37.74
N HIS A 43 5.80 5.67 37.80
CA HIS A 43 5.64 7.07 38.24
C HIS A 43 5.10 8.01 37.16
N LYS A 44 5.32 7.72 35.88
CA LYS A 44 4.83 8.57 34.77
C LYS A 44 3.44 8.18 34.29
N LYS A 45 2.85 7.12 34.83
CA LYS A 45 1.48 6.70 34.51
C LYS A 45 0.50 7.79 34.96
N ARG A 46 0.10 8.65 34.02
CA ARG A 46 -0.95 9.64 34.26
C ARG A 46 -2.26 8.90 34.44
N GLN A 47 -3.02 9.28 35.47
CA GLN A 47 -4.38 8.79 35.57
C GLN A 47 -5.18 9.33 34.38
N PRO A 48 -5.92 8.46 33.67
CA PRO A 48 -6.78 8.93 32.61
C PRO A 48 -7.80 9.91 33.20
N THR A 49 -8.12 10.97 32.46
CA THR A 49 -9.19 11.89 32.85
C THR A 49 -10.49 11.09 33.01
N PRO A 50 -11.33 11.40 34.02
CA PRO A 50 -12.66 10.82 34.09
C PRO A 50 -13.37 11.03 32.74
N ASN A 51 -14.02 10.00 32.24
CA ASN A 51 -14.74 9.95 30.95
C ASN A 51 -13.87 9.83 29.69
N LEU A 52 -12.57 9.52 29.78
CA LEU A 52 -11.74 9.25 28.59
C LEU A 52 -12.28 8.07 27.77
N GLY A 53 -12.66 6.97 28.44
CA GLY A 53 -13.23 5.80 27.79
C GLY A 53 -14.53 6.11 27.04
N GLU A 54 -15.45 6.84 27.70
CA GLU A 54 -16.71 7.28 27.09
C GLU A 54 -16.48 8.20 25.89
N LYS A 55 -15.51 9.12 25.96
CA LYS A 55 -15.16 10.03 24.87
C LYS A 55 -14.54 9.31 23.67
N ILE A 56 -13.70 8.30 23.92
CA ILE A 56 -13.14 7.43 22.88
C ILE A 56 -14.27 6.64 22.22
N TRP A 57 -15.10 5.96 23.02
CA TRP A 57 -16.22 5.18 22.51
C TRP A 57 -17.24 6.04 21.75
N ALA A 58 -17.55 7.24 22.23
CA ALA A 58 -18.43 8.19 21.56
C ALA A 58 -17.85 8.70 20.23
N THR A 59 -16.52 8.82 20.12
CA THR A 59 -15.84 9.23 18.88
C THR A 59 -15.82 8.09 17.86
N ILE A 60 -15.58 6.86 18.32
CA ILE A 60 -15.59 5.66 17.48
C ILE A 60 -17.02 5.35 17.00
N SER A 61 -18.00 5.41 17.91
CA SER A 61 -19.41 5.11 17.63
C SER A 61 -20.07 6.18 16.74
N LYS A 62 -19.66 7.45 16.80
CA LYS A 62 -20.12 8.49 15.86
C LYS A 62 -19.82 8.16 14.39
N LYS A 63 -18.89 7.23 14.12
CA LYS A 63 -18.50 6.86 12.76
C LYS A 63 -19.33 5.71 12.14
N THR A 64 -20.35 5.18 12.82
CA THR A 64 -21.24 4.14 12.27
C THR A 64 -22.35 4.68 11.35
N LEU A 65 -22.26 5.92 10.89
CA LEU A 65 -23.13 6.43 9.81
C LEU A 65 -22.67 5.98 8.41
N ARG A 66 -22.35 4.70 8.19
CA ARG A 66 -22.08 4.15 6.84
C ARG A 66 -22.50 2.69 6.66
N PHE A 67 -23.75 2.38 6.99
CA PHE A 67 -24.44 1.15 6.50
C PHE A 67 -24.73 1.17 4.98
N LYS A 68 -24.22 2.16 4.22
CA LYS A 68 -24.42 2.27 2.77
C LYS A 68 -23.32 1.63 1.92
N ILE A 69 -22.16 1.29 2.50
CA ILE A 69 -21.02 0.76 1.71
C ILE A 69 -21.31 -0.66 1.18
N GLY A 70 -22.03 -1.50 1.93
CA GLY A 70 -22.40 -2.84 1.47
C GLY A 70 -23.33 -2.84 0.25
N MET A 71 -24.24 -1.86 0.15
CA MET A 71 -25.16 -1.73 -0.98
C MET A 71 -24.46 -1.26 -2.27
N PHE A 72 -23.46 -0.38 -2.15
CA PHE A 72 -22.67 0.07 -3.31
C PHE A 72 -21.71 -0.99 -3.84
N ALA A 73 -21.14 -1.84 -2.96
CA ALA A 73 -20.26 -2.94 -3.38
C ALA A 73 -21.00 -3.99 -4.22
N ALA A 74 -22.23 -4.35 -3.84
CA ALA A 74 -23.06 -5.27 -4.60
C ALA A 74 -23.40 -4.72 -6.00
N ALA A 75 -23.78 -3.44 -6.11
CA ALA A 75 -24.09 -2.81 -7.38
C ALA A 75 -22.87 -2.73 -8.32
N ALA A 76 -21.69 -2.39 -7.80
CA ALA A 76 -20.45 -2.32 -8.60
C ALA A 76 -20.05 -3.69 -9.17
N SER A 77 -20.18 -4.77 -8.40
CA SER A 77 -19.88 -6.13 -8.87
C SER A 77 -20.83 -6.57 -10.00
N ILE A 78 -22.12 -6.25 -9.89
CA ILE A 78 -23.12 -6.58 -10.92
C ILE A 78 -22.88 -5.74 -12.19
N LEU A 79 -22.56 -4.45 -12.05
CA LEU A 79 -22.22 -3.58 -13.18
C LEU A 79 -20.95 -4.01 -13.90
N LEU A 80 -19.92 -4.47 -13.18
CA LEU A 80 -18.68 -4.98 -13.77
C LEU A 80 -18.94 -6.25 -14.62
N LEU A 81 -19.75 -7.18 -14.10
CA LEU A 81 -20.13 -8.40 -14.82
C LEU A 81 -21.00 -8.08 -16.05
N ALA A 82 -21.93 -7.14 -15.94
CA ALA A 82 -22.73 -6.67 -17.06
C ALA A 82 -21.88 -5.98 -18.14
N PHE A 83 -20.93 -5.13 -17.74
CA PHE A 83 -20.01 -4.45 -18.65
C PHE A 83 -19.09 -5.44 -19.40
N PHE A 84 -18.54 -6.43 -18.70
CA PHE A 84 -17.71 -7.47 -19.32
C PHE A 84 -18.53 -8.32 -20.31
N SER A 85 -19.79 -8.61 -19.98
CA SER A 85 -20.70 -9.34 -20.88
C SER A 85 -21.04 -8.53 -22.15
N LEU A 86 -21.22 -7.22 -22.02
CA LEU A 86 -21.49 -6.31 -23.15
C LEU A 86 -20.26 -6.08 -24.04
N GLN A 87 -19.05 -6.04 -23.49
CA GLN A 87 -17.81 -5.91 -24.28
C GLN A 87 -17.58 -7.13 -25.20
N ASN A 88 -17.97 -8.33 -24.76
CA ASN A 88 -17.87 -9.54 -25.58
C ASN A 88 -18.94 -9.62 -26.69
N LEU A 89 -20.06 -8.89 -26.55
CA LEU A 89 -21.13 -8.89 -27.56
C LEU A 89 -20.86 -7.92 -28.73
N LYS A 90 -19.97 -6.94 -28.56
CA LYS A 90 -19.68 -5.90 -29.55
C LYS A 90 -18.39 -6.10 -30.35
N GLN A 91 -17.66 -7.19 -30.13
CA GLN A 91 -16.59 -7.55 -31.05
C GLN A 91 -17.20 -8.18 -32.29
N GLU A 92 -17.66 -7.32 -33.21
CA GLU A 92 -17.68 -7.72 -34.62
C GLU A 92 -16.23 -8.05 -34.96
N LYS A 93 -15.90 -9.35 -35.01
CA LYS A 93 -14.55 -9.81 -35.31
C LYS A 93 -14.27 -9.42 -36.75
N LEU A 94 -13.68 -8.24 -36.95
CA LEU A 94 -13.11 -7.84 -38.23
C LEU A 94 -12.33 -9.03 -38.80
N ALA A 95 -12.58 -9.34 -40.06
CA ALA A 95 -11.88 -10.43 -40.71
C ALA A 95 -10.36 -10.16 -40.64
N TYR A 96 -9.55 -11.21 -40.58
CA TYR A 96 -8.10 -11.07 -40.43
C TYR A 96 -7.48 -10.08 -41.44
N LYS A 97 -8.02 -10.07 -42.67
CA LYS A 97 -7.64 -9.14 -43.75
C LYS A 97 -7.91 -7.66 -43.42
N GLU A 98 -9.01 -7.36 -42.74
CA GLU A 98 -9.38 -5.99 -42.38
C GLU A 98 -8.48 -5.46 -41.24
N LYS A 99 -8.09 -6.34 -40.31
CA LYS A 99 -7.09 -6.03 -39.27
C LYS A 99 -5.72 -5.73 -39.87
N GLU A 100 -5.32 -6.49 -40.86
CA GLU A 100 -4.04 -6.30 -41.56
C GLU A 100 -4.03 -4.97 -42.34
N ALA A 101 -5.12 -4.67 -43.05
CA ALA A 101 -5.25 -3.43 -43.81
C ALA A 101 -5.20 -2.18 -42.91
N THR A 102 -5.96 -2.18 -41.81
CA THR A 102 -6.00 -1.06 -40.85
C THR A 102 -4.67 -0.88 -40.11
N LEU A 103 -3.98 -1.96 -39.76
CA LEU A 103 -2.64 -1.88 -39.16
C LEU A 103 -1.63 -1.26 -40.13
N LYS A 104 -1.65 -1.70 -41.39
CA LYS A 104 -0.76 -1.18 -42.44
C LYS A 104 -1.00 0.31 -42.68
N GLU A 105 -2.25 0.73 -42.67
CA GLU A 105 -2.64 2.13 -42.80
C GLU A 105 -2.14 2.96 -41.61
N ALA A 106 -2.34 2.50 -40.37
CA ALA A 106 -1.83 3.19 -39.19
C ALA A 106 -0.30 3.30 -39.19
N LEU A 107 0.42 2.25 -39.60
CA LEU A 107 1.87 2.27 -39.74
C LEU A 107 2.34 3.24 -40.83
N ALA A 108 1.58 3.38 -41.92
CA ALA A 108 1.86 4.36 -42.97
C ALA A 108 1.66 5.81 -42.47
N MET A 109 0.68 6.06 -41.60
CA MET A 109 0.48 7.37 -40.97
C MET A 109 1.59 7.71 -39.95
N LEU A 110 2.13 6.69 -39.28
CA LEU A 110 3.20 6.83 -38.29
C LEU A 110 4.61 6.86 -38.91
N SER A 111 4.75 6.55 -40.20
CA SER A 111 6.04 6.66 -40.88
C SER A 111 6.33 8.13 -41.20
N VAL A 112 6.76 8.84 -40.16
CA VAL A 112 7.47 10.11 -40.28
C VAL A 112 8.65 9.88 -41.24
N PRO A 113 8.84 10.71 -42.28
CA PRO A 113 10.01 10.58 -43.13
C PRO A 113 11.24 10.65 -42.23
N LYS A 114 12.10 9.63 -42.29
CA LYS A 114 13.40 9.64 -41.60
C LYS A 114 14.14 10.89 -42.07
N ILE A 115 14.09 11.95 -41.26
CA ILE A 115 14.94 13.12 -41.43
C ILE A 115 16.34 12.60 -41.17
N LYS A 116 17.04 12.16 -42.22
CA LYS A 116 18.48 12.01 -42.17
C LYS A 116 19.02 13.43 -42.03
N PRO A 117 19.59 13.84 -40.88
CA PRO A 117 20.30 15.10 -40.84
C PRO A 117 21.45 15.00 -41.86
N ALA A 118 21.40 15.87 -42.87
CA ALA A 118 22.47 15.99 -43.84
C ALA A 118 23.77 16.29 -43.07
N ALA A 119 24.76 15.42 -43.26
CA ALA A 119 26.14 15.58 -42.77
C ALA A 119 26.39 15.49 -41.24
N ALA A 120 25.68 14.62 -40.52
CA ALA A 120 26.06 14.27 -39.14
C ALA A 120 26.69 12.87 -39.07
N SER A 121 27.94 12.76 -38.62
CA SER A 121 28.57 11.45 -38.38
C SER A 121 27.99 10.80 -37.12
N ILE A 122 27.63 9.52 -37.21
CA ILE A 122 27.11 8.74 -36.08
C ILE A 122 28.26 8.46 -35.12
N ILE A 123 28.10 8.85 -33.86
CA ILE A 123 29.09 8.61 -32.81
C ILE A 123 28.74 7.36 -31.99
N TYR A 124 27.46 7.00 -31.94
CA TYR A 124 26.95 5.86 -31.19
C TYR A 124 25.59 5.40 -31.75
N GLU A 125 25.41 4.08 -31.86
CA GLU A 125 24.17 3.42 -32.30
C GLU A 125 23.92 2.16 -31.47
N ASP A 126 22.70 2.05 -30.94
CA ASP A 126 22.14 0.88 -30.24
C ASP A 126 20.65 0.74 -30.65
N ASP A 127 20.02 -0.38 -30.31
CA ASP A 127 18.63 -0.73 -30.69
C ASP A 127 17.60 0.32 -30.23
N LEU A 128 17.95 1.14 -29.24
CA LEU A 128 17.07 2.14 -28.64
C LEU A 128 17.43 3.60 -28.98
N VAL A 129 18.69 3.91 -29.32
CA VAL A 129 19.15 5.32 -29.46
C VAL A 129 20.26 5.46 -30.51
N ILE A 130 20.17 6.52 -31.32
CA ILE A 130 21.24 6.96 -32.25
C ILE A 130 21.68 8.38 -31.87
N ILE A 131 22.98 8.58 -31.65
CA ILE A 131 23.58 9.88 -31.30
C ILE A 131 24.37 10.44 -32.48
N TYR A 132 24.03 11.67 -32.87
CA TYR A 132 24.66 12.41 -33.96
C TYR A 132 25.55 13.54 -33.43
N THR A 133 26.69 13.81 -34.08
CA THR A 133 27.42 15.08 -33.90
C THR A 133 27.03 16.08 -34.97
N SER A 134 26.86 17.35 -34.60
CA SER A 134 26.77 18.44 -35.58
C SER A 134 28.16 18.79 -36.11
N PRO A 135 28.33 19.04 -37.42
CA PRO A 135 29.51 19.74 -37.90
C PRO A 135 29.55 21.15 -37.29
N LYS A 136 30.76 21.65 -37.02
CA LYS A 136 31.04 22.95 -36.42
C LYS A 136 30.93 24.08 -37.46
#